data_AF-A0A4S2MXI9-F1
#
_entry.id   AF-A0A4S2MXI9-F1
#
_cell.length_a   1.000
_cell.length_b   1.000
_cell.length_c   1.000
_cell.angle_alpha   90.00
_cell.angle_beta   90.00
_cell.angle_gamma   90.00
#
_symmetry.space_group_name_H-M   'P 1'
#
loop_
_entity.id
_entity.type
_entity.pdbx_description
1 polymer ?
#
loop_
_entity_poly.entity_id
_entity_poly.type
_entity_poly.pdbx_seq_one_letter_code
_entity_poly.pdbx_strand_id
1 'polypeptide(L)'
;MFTAKTYEDVKKAVSFAAEHNIRLTLLNSGHDFLGRNDAPSGLSLDVSQLAGVRVLSSFTPSAQGAEAPLSEPNVITPGSGQAAVTFGAGVSTQQLNDALAPSNLFTLGAAHGSVKTAGGWGQAGGHAPLSSKYGLGVDQVLEYKVVTADGKLLVANKVVNADLFWALRGGGGSTFGVVVEATVKAYTSPKITVTNWWINATNAAEPDTSVLPAWRKSYVHLIGTGAGAFMADSLRTLAPDTGAYVNEAHFKNPNWKTDFWGTNYERLSEIKSQYDPNGLFWATPGINADHYEVQNGRVCKVTPVDSSMA
;
A
#
# COMPACT_ATOMS: atom_id res chain seq x y z
N MET A 1 11.05 -9.68 -14.11
CA MET A 1 10.09 -9.82 -12.99
C MET A 1 10.34 -11.15 -12.31
N PHE A 2 10.28 -11.18 -10.98
CA PHE A 2 10.42 -12.40 -10.17
C PHE A 2 9.25 -12.46 -9.17
N THR A 3 8.51 -13.56 -9.15
CA THR A 3 7.37 -13.76 -8.25
C THR A 3 7.80 -14.58 -7.05
N ALA A 4 7.78 -13.97 -5.87
CA ALA A 4 8.10 -14.62 -4.60
C ALA A 4 6.90 -15.40 -4.07
N LYS A 5 7.13 -16.66 -3.66
CA LYS A 5 6.12 -17.51 -3.02
C LYS A 5 6.30 -17.60 -1.51
N THR A 6 7.49 -17.28 -1.03
CA THR A 6 7.87 -17.31 0.39
C THR A 6 8.66 -16.06 0.76
N TYR A 7 8.78 -15.74 2.06
CA TYR A 7 9.64 -14.65 2.50
C TYR A 7 11.13 -14.94 2.24
N GLU A 8 11.53 -16.21 2.11
CA GLU A 8 12.91 -16.57 1.72
C GLU A 8 13.21 -16.23 0.26
N ASP A 9 12.22 -16.34 -0.64
CA ASP A 9 12.35 -15.86 -2.02
C ASP A 9 12.52 -14.33 -2.05
N VAL A 10 11.78 -13.61 -1.20
CA VAL A 10 11.92 -12.16 -1.03
C VAL A 10 13.33 -11.80 -0.56
N LYS A 11 13.86 -12.47 0.48
CA LYS A 11 15.22 -12.24 0.98
C LYS A 11 16.26 -12.43 -0.13
N LYS A 12 16.18 -13.53 -0.89
CA LYS A 12 17.09 -13.80 -2.02
C LYS A 12 17.02 -12.71 -3.08
N ALA A 13 15.81 -12.27 -3.46
CA ALA A 13 15.62 -11.22 -4.46
C ALA A 13 16.16 -9.86 -3.98
N VAL A 14 15.93 -9.51 -2.72
CA VAL A 14 16.47 -8.29 -2.09
C VAL A 14 17.99 -8.31 -2.06
N SER A 15 18.59 -9.41 -1.57
CA SER A 15 20.04 -9.55 -1.53
C SER A 15 20.67 -9.52 -2.92
N PHE A 16 20.07 -10.19 -3.91
CA PHE A 16 20.52 -10.13 -5.30
C PHE A 16 20.48 -8.71 -5.86
N ALA A 17 19.40 -7.98 -5.64
CA ALA A 17 19.28 -6.61 -6.11
C ALA A 17 20.30 -5.67 -5.44
N ALA A 18 20.53 -5.84 -4.13
CA ALA A 18 21.51 -5.09 -3.37
C ALA A 18 22.95 -5.38 -3.84
N GLU A 19 23.31 -6.65 -3.99
CA GLU A 19 24.66 -7.10 -4.39
C GLU A 19 25.03 -6.62 -5.80
N HIS A 20 24.06 -6.62 -6.71
CA HIS A 20 24.29 -6.25 -8.11
C HIS A 20 23.92 -4.79 -8.42
N ASN A 21 23.56 -3.99 -7.41
CA ASN A 21 23.13 -2.59 -7.58
C ASN A 21 22.02 -2.45 -8.64
N ILE A 22 21.02 -3.33 -8.58
CA ILE A 22 19.88 -3.35 -9.48
C ILE A 22 18.72 -2.64 -8.79
N ARG A 23 18.08 -1.68 -9.50
CA ARG A 23 16.84 -1.05 -9.03
C ARG A 23 15.81 -2.12 -8.69
N LEU A 24 15.33 -2.14 -7.45
CA LEU A 24 14.27 -3.03 -7.00
C LEU A 24 12.95 -2.25 -6.92
N THR A 25 11.90 -2.78 -7.54
CA THR A 25 10.53 -2.28 -7.35
C THR A 25 9.63 -3.42 -6.91
N LEU A 26 8.64 -3.12 -6.06
CA LEU A 26 7.69 -4.10 -5.58
C LEU A 26 6.37 -4.02 -6.35
N LEU A 27 5.88 -5.19 -6.77
CA LEU A 27 4.54 -5.36 -7.33
C LEU A 27 3.70 -6.18 -6.35
N ASN A 28 2.47 -5.73 -6.10
CA ASN A 28 1.47 -6.50 -5.36
C ASN A 28 0.19 -6.65 -6.20
N SER A 29 -0.82 -5.78 -6.04
CA SER A 29 -2.03 -5.83 -6.88
C SER A 29 -1.94 -5.08 -8.21
N GLY A 30 -0.98 -4.18 -8.36
CA GLY A 30 -0.93 -3.26 -9.51
C GLY A 30 -1.82 -2.02 -9.40
N HIS A 31 -2.48 -1.78 -8.25
CA HIS A 31 -3.41 -0.65 -8.03
C HIS A 31 -2.75 0.72 -7.83
N ASP A 32 -1.44 0.85 -8.07
CA ASP A 32 -0.77 2.12 -7.79
C ASP A 32 -1.02 3.15 -8.88
N PHE A 33 -1.71 4.25 -8.54
CA PHE A 33 -2.04 5.32 -9.49
C PHE A 33 -0.82 6.17 -9.90
N LEU A 34 0.30 6.03 -9.18
CA LEU A 34 1.50 6.85 -9.35
C LEU A 34 2.64 6.08 -10.07
N GLY A 35 2.45 4.80 -10.39
CA GLY A 35 3.45 3.97 -11.07
C GLY A 35 4.67 3.58 -10.22
N ARG A 36 4.60 3.71 -8.90
CA ARG A 36 5.66 3.33 -7.92
C ARG A 36 5.94 1.83 -7.90
N ASN A 37 5.11 1.02 -8.53
CA ASN A 37 5.26 -0.43 -8.70
C ASN A 37 5.86 -0.83 -10.06
N ASP A 38 6.34 0.12 -10.87
CA ASP A 38 7.00 -0.14 -12.15
C ASP A 38 8.55 -0.05 -12.08
N ALA A 39 9.24 -0.79 -12.94
CA ALA A 39 10.70 -0.81 -13.08
C ALA A 39 11.15 -1.08 -14.53
N PRO A 40 11.10 -0.09 -15.44
CA PRO A 40 11.50 -0.28 -16.85
C PRO A 40 12.95 -0.73 -17.06
N SER A 41 13.81 -0.63 -16.03
CA SER A 41 15.23 -1.00 -16.08
C SER A 41 15.71 -1.63 -14.76
N GLY A 42 14.84 -2.37 -14.07
CA GLY A 42 15.14 -2.97 -12.77
C GLY A 42 14.51 -4.35 -12.57
N LEU A 43 14.68 -4.87 -11.35
CA LEU A 43 14.01 -6.07 -10.88
C LEU A 43 12.64 -5.69 -10.30
N SER A 44 11.57 -6.10 -10.95
CA SER A 44 10.22 -6.10 -10.37
C SER A 44 10.04 -7.38 -9.55
N LEU A 45 9.92 -7.23 -8.23
CA LEU A 45 9.64 -8.28 -7.26
C LEU A 45 8.14 -8.32 -6.98
N ASP A 46 7.48 -9.35 -7.47
CA ASP A 46 6.05 -9.60 -7.27
C ASP A 46 5.83 -10.40 -5.98
N VAL A 47 5.14 -9.79 -5.02
CA VAL A 47 4.79 -10.38 -3.71
C VAL A 47 3.32 -10.80 -3.62
N SER A 48 2.59 -10.78 -4.75
CA SER A 48 1.15 -11.08 -4.80
C SER A 48 0.80 -12.51 -4.40
N GLN A 49 1.77 -13.43 -4.44
CA GLN A 49 1.62 -14.84 -4.10
C GLN A 49 1.93 -15.16 -2.62
N LEU A 50 2.32 -14.16 -1.81
CA LEU A 50 2.45 -14.33 -0.36
C LEU A 50 1.06 -14.41 0.26
N ALA A 51 0.53 -15.63 0.36
CA ALA A 51 -0.84 -15.91 0.75
C ALA A 51 -0.95 -16.46 2.19
N GLY A 52 -2.14 -16.94 2.52
CA GLY A 52 -2.47 -17.53 3.81
C GLY A 52 -3.09 -16.52 4.79
N VAL A 53 -3.93 -17.05 5.69
CA VAL A 53 -4.66 -16.28 6.70
C VAL A 53 -4.75 -17.10 7.98
N ARG A 54 -4.51 -16.47 9.13
CA ARG A 54 -4.70 -17.05 10.46
C ARG A 54 -5.48 -16.07 11.32
N VAL A 55 -6.60 -16.52 11.88
CA VAL A 55 -7.45 -15.74 12.77
C VAL A 55 -7.03 -15.98 14.22
N LEU A 56 -6.82 -14.89 14.95
CA LEU A 56 -6.36 -14.89 16.35
C LEU A 56 -7.49 -14.34 17.24
N SER A 57 -7.77 -15.02 18.34
CA SER A 57 -8.78 -14.57 19.32
C SER A 57 -8.37 -13.29 20.04
N SER A 58 -7.07 -13.02 20.12
CA SER A 58 -6.47 -11.78 20.62
C SER A 58 -5.04 -11.64 20.09
N PHE A 59 -4.46 -10.46 20.20
CA PHE A 59 -3.05 -10.23 19.85
C PHE A 59 -2.35 -9.39 20.92
N THR A 60 -1.17 -9.84 21.33
CA THR A 60 -0.27 -9.10 22.20
C THR A 60 1.08 -8.94 21.49
N PRO A 61 1.53 -7.71 21.22
CA PRO A 61 2.81 -7.47 20.56
C PRO A 61 3.99 -8.04 21.36
N SER A 62 4.92 -8.69 20.66
CA SER A 62 6.11 -9.31 21.26
C SER A 62 7.28 -9.30 20.28
N ALA A 63 8.49 -9.59 20.75
CA ALA A 63 9.65 -9.73 19.87
C ALA A 63 9.57 -10.96 18.94
N GLN A 64 8.81 -11.99 19.33
CA GLN A 64 8.60 -13.21 18.54
C GLN A 64 7.66 -12.96 17.36
N GLY A 65 6.81 -11.93 17.47
CA GLY A 65 5.77 -11.60 16.51
C GLY A 65 4.58 -12.55 16.56
N ALA A 66 3.63 -12.31 15.67
CA ALA A 66 2.45 -13.13 15.49
C ALA A 66 2.79 -14.49 14.85
N GLU A 67 1.98 -15.49 15.19
CA GLU A 67 2.00 -16.77 14.52
C GLU A 67 1.74 -16.60 13.01
N ALA A 68 2.47 -17.34 12.19
CA ALA A 68 2.45 -17.21 10.72
C ALA A 68 1.04 -17.47 10.11
N PRO A 69 0.76 -17.03 8.88
CA PRO A 69 -0.49 -17.37 8.22
C PRO A 69 -0.64 -18.90 7.99
N LEU A 70 -1.88 -19.39 7.98
CA LEU A 70 -2.21 -20.76 7.57
C LEU A 70 -2.60 -20.81 6.10
N SER A 71 -2.32 -21.91 5.41
CA SER A 71 -2.81 -22.13 4.04
C SER A 71 -4.34 -22.22 4.00
N GLU A 72 -4.92 -22.92 4.98
CA GLU A 72 -6.35 -22.99 5.21
C GLU A 72 -6.71 -22.17 6.46
N PRO A 73 -7.54 -21.11 6.34
CA PRO A 73 -7.88 -20.26 7.46
C PRO A 73 -8.63 -21.04 8.57
N ASN A 74 -8.23 -20.83 9.82
CA ASN A 74 -8.94 -21.36 10.96
C ASN A 74 -10.21 -20.54 11.27
N VAL A 75 -11.21 -21.20 11.86
CA VAL A 75 -12.45 -20.56 12.32
C VAL A 75 -12.43 -20.46 13.84
N ILE A 76 -12.79 -19.29 14.37
CA ILE A 76 -12.91 -19.06 15.81
C ILE A 76 -14.29 -18.53 16.16
N THR A 77 -14.69 -18.67 17.41
CA THR A 77 -15.79 -17.88 17.99
C THR A 77 -15.20 -16.61 18.61
N PRO A 78 -15.58 -15.40 18.16
CA PRO A 78 -15.07 -14.16 18.73
C PRO A 78 -15.39 -14.05 20.22
N GLY A 79 -14.39 -13.71 21.02
CA GLY A 79 -14.57 -13.37 22.43
C GLY A 79 -15.08 -11.93 22.62
N SER A 80 -15.05 -11.45 23.87
CA SER A 80 -15.35 -10.05 24.20
C SER A 80 -14.21 -9.07 23.86
N GLY A 81 -13.01 -9.59 23.61
CA GLY A 81 -11.84 -8.80 23.25
C GLY A 81 -11.71 -8.53 21.74
N GLN A 82 -10.78 -7.64 21.40
CA GLN A 82 -10.41 -7.37 20.00
C GLN A 82 -9.69 -8.58 19.40
N ALA A 83 -10.32 -9.23 18.42
CA ALA A 83 -9.66 -10.26 17.61
C ALA A 83 -8.63 -9.62 16.66
N ALA A 84 -7.74 -10.46 16.13
CA ALA A 84 -6.76 -10.07 15.14
C ALA A 84 -6.66 -11.11 14.02
N VAL A 85 -6.04 -10.74 12.92
CA VAL A 85 -5.78 -11.66 11.81
C VAL A 85 -4.38 -11.42 11.25
N THR A 86 -3.61 -12.50 11.14
CA THR A 86 -2.30 -12.50 10.49
C THR A 86 -2.44 -13.08 9.09
N PHE A 87 -1.87 -12.43 8.08
CA PHE A 87 -2.01 -12.82 6.69
C PHE A 87 -0.79 -12.44 5.86
N GLY A 88 -0.57 -13.17 4.76
CA GLY A 88 0.50 -12.87 3.81
C GLY A 88 0.24 -11.56 3.05
N ALA A 89 1.30 -10.86 2.66
CA ALA A 89 1.19 -9.54 2.05
C ALA A 89 0.42 -9.51 0.71
N GLY A 90 0.30 -10.68 0.07
CA GLY A 90 -0.44 -10.92 -1.16
C GLY A 90 -1.94 -11.18 -0.97
N VAL A 91 -2.51 -11.12 0.24
CA VAL A 91 -3.96 -11.29 0.45
C VAL A 91 -4.72 -10.00 0.16
N SER A 92 -5.77 -10.08 -0.67
CA SER A 92 -6.62 -8.94 -0.99
C SER A 92 -7.66 -8.66 0.09
N THR A 93 -8.27 -7.46 0.05
CA THR A 93 -9.36 -7.07 0.96
C THR A 93 -10.52 -8.08 0.93
N GLN A 94 -10.95 -8.51 -0.27
CA GLN A 94 -12.01 -9.49 -0.41
C GLN A 94 -11.60 -10.85 0.14
N GLN A 95 -10.43 -11.36 -0.26
CA GLN A 95 -9.93 -12.66 0.22
C GLN A 95 -9.81 -12.71 1.74
N LEU A 96 -9.35 -11.62 2.35
CA LEU A 96 -9.20 -11.53 3.80
C LEU A 96 -10.57 -11.54 4.52
N ASN A 97 -11.55 -10.79 4.01
CA ASN A 97 -12.89 -10.78 4.60
C ASN A 97 -13.65 -12.09 4.35
N ASP A 98 -13.47 -12.75 3.20
CA ASP A 98 -14.03 -14.08 2.94
C ASP A 98 -13.49 -15.12 3.94
N ALA A 99 -12.19 -15.05 4.27
CA ALA A 99 -11.58 -15.93 5.26
C ALA A 99 -12.07 -15.66 6.71
N LEU A 100 -12.47 -14.42 7.01
CA LEU A 100 -12.97 -14.02 8.33
C LEU A 100 -14.48 -14.29 8.53
N ALA A 101 -15.25 -14.31 7.45
CA ALA A 101 -16.70 -14.45 7.48
C ALA A 101 -17.20 -15.68 8.27
N PRO A 102 -16.60 -16.89 8.17
CA PRO A 102 -17.00 -18.04 8.99
C PRO A 102 -16.86 -17.82 10.49
N SER A 103 -15.95 -16.95 10.92
CA SER A 103 -15.77 -16.57 12.33
C SER A 103 -16.69 -15.43 12.76
N ASN A 104 -17.62 -14.98 11.91
CA ASN A 104 -18.42 -13.77 12.11
C ASN A 104 -17.55 -12.53 12.39
N LEU A 105 -16.41 -12.45 11.71
CA LEU A 105 -15.45 -11.35 11.80
C LEU A 105 -15.31 -10.65 10.44
N PHE A 106 -14.85 -9.41 10.48
CA PHE A 106 -14.41 -8.64 9.32
C PHE A 106 -13.23 -7.74 9.70
N THR A 107 -12.49 -7.29 8.69
CA THR A 107 -11.50 -6.21 8.83
C THR A 107 -11.88 -5.05 7.92
N LEU A 108 -11.41 -3.86 8.27
CA LEU A 108 -11.40 -2.76 7.31
C LEU A 108 -10.44 -3.12 6.17
N GLY A 109 -10.82 -2.70 4.97
CA GLY A 109 -10.00 -2.82 3.77
C GLY A 109 -10.43 -1.79 2.75
N ALA A 110 -9.76 -1.78 1.60
CA ALA A 110 -10.04 -0.79 0.57
C ALA A 110 -11.44 -0.99 -0.04
N ALA A 111 -11.99 0.07 -0.62
CA ALA A 111 -13.29 0.00 -1.29
C ALA A 111 -13.33 -1.02 -2.44
N HIS A 112 -12.21 -1.21 -3.14
CA HIS A 112 -12.09 -2.23 -4.20
C HIS A 112 -11.48 -3.53 -3.65
N GLY A 113 -12.22 -4.63 -3.77
CA GLY A 113 -11.89 -5.92 -3.13
C GLY A 113 -10.56 -6.57 -3.56
N SER A 114 -10.00 -6.19 -4.72
CA SER A 114 -8.71 -6.72 -5.19
C SER A 114 -7.47 -5.96 -4.66
N VAL A 115 -7.66 -4.83 -3.97
CA VAL A 115 -6.55 -4.12 -3.31
C VAL A 115 -6.00 -4.96 -2.17
N LYS A 116 -4.68 -4.99 -2.06
CA LYS A 116 -3.94 -5.86 -1.11
C LYS A 116 -3.74 -5.10 0.19
N THR A 117 -4.31 -5.63 1.27
CA THR A 117 -4.50 -4.90 2.53
C THR A 117 -3.17 -4.49 3.17
N ALA A 118 -2.17 -5.37 3.15
CA ALA A 118 -0.84 -5.10 3.68
C ALA A 118 0.07 -4.31 2.71
N GLY A 119 -0.38 -4.09 1.47
CA GLY A 119 0.38 -3.37 0.45
C GLY A 119 0.36 -1.86 0.65
N GLY A 120 0.46 -1.11 -0.45
CA GLY A 120 0.47 0.36 -0.42
C GLY A 120 -0.74 0.99 0.29
N TRP A 121 -1.91 0.33 0.29
CA TRP A 121 -3.10 0.80 1.02
C TRP A 121 -2.86 0.86 2.54
N GLY A 122 -2.42 -0.25 3.14
CA GLY A 122 -2.19 -0.32 4.59
C GLY A 122 -0.95 0.45 5.05
N GLN A 123 -0.02 0.75 4.14
CA GLN A 123 1.24 1.43 4.46
C GLN A 123 1.21 2.96 4.26
N ALA A 124 0.15 3.51 3.67
CA ALA A 124 0.10 4.93 3.29
C ALA A 124 -1.11 5.70 3.87
N GLY A 125 -1.97 5.02 4.63
CA GLY A 125 -3.19 5.59 5.23
C GLY A 125 -4.33 4.58 5.15
N GLY A 126 -4.87 4.38 3.95
CA GLY A 126 -5.91 3.38 3.70
C GLY A 126 -7.28 3.82 4.20
N HIS A 127 -8.01 4.61 3.42
CA HIS A 127 -9.39 4.94 3.77
C HIS A 127 -10.35 3.77 3.43
N ALA A 128 -11.47 3.73 4.15
CA ALA A 128 -12.56 2.79 3.96
C ALA A 128 -13.90 3.43 4.38
N PRO A 129 -15.07 2.92 3.93
CA PRO A 129 -16.37 3.45 4.32
C PRO A 129 -16.62 3.53 5.84
N LEU A 130 -15.98 2.65 6.62
CA LEU A 130 -16.11 2.60 8.08
C LEU A 130 -14.92 3.23 8.82
N SER A 131 -14.06 3.99 8.12
CA SER A 131 -12.89 4.62 8.75
C SER A 131 -13.25 5.63 9.83
N SER A 132 -14.39 6.30 9.74
CA SER A 132 -14.90 7.19 10.79
C SER A 132 -15.19 6.47 12.10
N LYS A 133 -15.51 5.17 12.06
CA LYS A 133 -15.82 4.36 13.23
C LYS A 133 -14.61 3.62 13.78
N TYR A 134 -13.78 3.05 12.91
CA TYR A 134 -12.70 2.13 13.31
C TYR A 134 -11.29 2.69 13.08
N GLY A 135 -11.15 3.86 12.47
CA GLY A 135 -9.88 4.45 12.06
C GLY A 135 -9.47 4.09 10.63
N LEU A 136 -8.33 4.61 10.18
CA LEU A 136 -7.76 4.32 8.87
C LEU A 136 -7.16 2.91 8.82
N GLY A 137 -6.78 2.45 7.63
CA GLY A 137 -6.09 1.19 7.39
C GLY A 137 -4.81 1.07 8.18
N VAL A 138 -4.01 2.15 8.22
CA VAL A 138 -2.81 2.28 9.06
C VAL A 138 -3.14 2.11 10.54
N ASP A 139 -4.34 2.47 11.02
CA ASP A 139 -4.75 2.30 12.42
C ASP A 139 -5.16 0.86 12.76
N GLN A 140 -5.38 0.02 11.74
CA GLN A 140 -5.72 -1.39 11.93
C GLN A 140 -4.49 -2.25 12.14
N VAL A 141 -3.33 -1.83 11.66
CA VAL A 141 -2.09 -2.61 11.71
C VAL A 141 -1.59 -2.73 13.15
N LEU A 142 -1.36 -3.96 13.57
CA LEU A 142 -0.80 -4.32 14.88
C LEU A 142 0.67 -4.75 14.77
N GLU A 143 1.05 -5.33 13.64
CA GLU A 143 2.41 -5.80 13.36
C GLU A 143 2.64 -5.96 11.85
N TYR A 144 3.89 -5.75 11.42
CA TYR A 144 4.40 -6.20 10.13
C TYR A 144 5.60 -7.12 10.31
N LYS A 145 5.74 -8.12 9.43
CA LYS A 145 7.02 -8.77 9.16
C LYS A 145 7.57 -8.23 7.85
N VAL A 146 8.82 -7.75 7.89
CA VAL A 146 9.42 -6.97 6.81
C VAL A 146 10.80 -7.48 6.50
N VAL A 147 11.11 -7.67 5.21
CA VAL A 147 12.48 -7.90 4.74
C VAL A 147 13.12 -6.54 4.46
N THR A 148 14.17 -6.20 5.22
CA THR A 148 14.92 -4.93 5.10
C THR A 148 15.95 -4.98 3.98
N ALA A 149 16.58 -3.84 3.67
CA ALA A 149 17.50 -3.72 2.53
C ALA A 149 18.76 -4.58 2.67
N ASP A 150 19.14 -4.91 3.91
CA ASP A 150 20.21 -5.85 4.25
C ASP A 150 19.77 -7.33 4.21
N GLY A 151 18.56 -7.62 3.76
CA GLY A 151 18.02 -8.98 3.58
C GLY A 151 17.56 -9.66 4.87
N LYS A 152 17.48 -8.95 6.00
CA LYS A 152 16.98 -9.51 7.26
C LYS A 152 15.46 -9.48 7.32
N LEU A 153 14.86 -10.52 7.90
CA LEU A 153 13.44 -10.52 8.26
C LEU A 153 13.29 -9.93 9.67
N LEU A 154 12.61 -8.80 9.77
CA LEU A 154 12.33 -8.13 11.03
C LEU A 154 10.84 -8.21 11.37
N VAL A 155 10.55 -8.33 12.66
CA VAL A 155 9.23 -8.06 13.23
C VAL A 155 9.19 -6.59 13.63
N ALA A 156 8.18 -5.86 13.16
CA ALA A 156 7.96 -4.46 13.50
C ALA A 156 6.58 -4.30 14.15
N ASN A 157 6.56 -3.96 15.43
CA ASN A 157 5.35 -3.70 16.21
C ASN A 157 5.64 -2.65 17.30
N LYS A 158 4.70 -2.39 18.21
CA LYS A 158 4.87 -1.38 19.25
C LYS A 158 5.97 -1.68 20.29
N VAL A 159 6.50 -2.90 20.33
CA VAL A 159 7.49 -3.38 21.32
C VAL A 159 8.87 -3.57 20.72
N VAL A 160 8.96 -4.01 19.45
CA VAL A 160 10.22 -4.26 18.73
C VAL A 160 10.23 -3.54 17.38
N ASN A 161 11.35 -2.90 17.02
CA ASN A 161 11.48 -2.04 15.82
C ASN A 161 10.32 -1.04 15.70
N ALA A 162 10.00 -0.35 16.81
CA ALA A 162 8.79 0.47 16.94
C ALA A 162 8.83 1.75 16.07
N ASP A 163 10.03 2.24 15.77
CA ASP A 163 10.33 3.27 14.80
C ASP A 163 10.00 2.82 13.37
N LEU A 164 10.47 1.64 12.96
CA LEU A 164 10.10 1.04 11.67
C LEU A 164 8.60 0.79 11.58
N PHE A 165 7.99 0.28 12.65
CA PHE A 165 6.55 0.06 12.72
C PHE A 165 5.76 1.36 12.55
N TRP A 166 6.22 2.45 13.15
CA TRP A 166 5.63 3.78 12.96
C TRP A 166 5.78 4.24 11.51
N ALA A 167 6.96 4.08 10.91
CA ALA A 167 7.23 4.50 9.53
C ALA A 167 6.41 3.72 8.49
N LEU A 168 6.26 2.40 8.67
CA LEU A 168 5.44 1.55 7.81
C LEU A 168 3.95 1.89 7.88
N ARG A 169 3.49 2.62 8.90
CA ARG A 169 2.09 3.03 9.09
C ARG A 169 1.84 4.47 8.63
N GLY A 170 2.19 4.77 7.38
CA GLY A 170 1.92 6.08 6.74
C GLY A 170 3.03 6.58 5.82
N GLY A 171 4.25 6.05 5.95
CA GLY A 171 5.38 6.44 5.11
C GLY A 171 5.34 5.92 3.67
N GLY A 172 4.31 5.14 3.31
CA GLY A 172 4.08 4.64 1.96
C GLY A 172 4.78 3.32 1.67
N GLY A 173 4.13 2.48 0.85
CA GLY A 173 4.66 1.19 0.44
C GLY A 173 5.94 1.29 -0.39
N SER A 174 6.73 0.22 -0.40
CA SER A 174 7.99 0.11 -1.17
C SER A 174 9.09 1.08 -0.73
N THR A 175 9.06 1.57 0.50
CA THR A 175 9.97 2.62 0.99
C THR A 175 10.96 2.13 2.05
N PHE A 176 10.52 1.33 3.01
CA PHE A 176 11.33 0.92 4.18
C PHE A 176 11.76 -0.55 4.15
N GLY A 177 11.19 -1.34 3.23
CA GLY A 177 11.36 -2.78 3.17
C GLY A 177 10.24 -3.46 2.41
N VAL A 178 10.35 -4.78 2.28
CA VAL A 178 9.31 -5.63 1.68
C VAL A 178 8.47 -6.22 2.80
N VAL A 179 7.26 -5.71 3.01
CA VAL A 179 6.28 -6.34 3.91
C VAL A 179 5.90 -7.72 3.34
N VAL A 180 6.08 -8.77 4.13
CA VAL A 180 5.77 -10.17 3.75
C VAL A 180 4.56 -10.72 4.49
N GLU A 181 4.33 -10.27 5.72
CA GLU A 181 3.16 -10.62 6.53
C GLU A 181 2.68 -9.37 7.29
N ALA A 182 1.38 -9.32 7.57
CA ALA A 182 0.78 -8.29 8.41
C ALA A 182 -0.18 -8.93 9.41
N THR A 183 -0.26 -8.34 10.59
CA THR A 183 -1.30 -8.63 11.59
C THR A 183 -2.14 -7.38 11.79
N VAL A 184 -3.45 -7.49 11.61
CA VAL A 184 -4.40 -6.36 11.77
C VAL A 184 -5.54 -6.71 12.72
N LYS A 185 -6.23 -5.67 13.22
CA LYS A 185 -7.44 -5.80 14.01
C LYS A 185 -8.57 -6.43 13.19
N ALA A 186 -9.32 -7.36 13.79
CA ALA A 186 -10.52 -7.95 13.23
C ALA A 186 -11.71 -7.75 14.19
N TYR A 187 -12.84 -7.30 13.67
CA TYR A 187 -14.01 -6.90 14.45
C TYR A 187 -15.17 -7.84 14.17
N THR A 188 -16.12 -7.94 15.11
CA THR A 188 -17.38 -8.65 14.85
C THR A 188 -18.11 -8.03 13.68
N SER A 189 -18.55 -8.87 12.73
CA SER A 189 -19.26 -8.43 11.53
C SER A 189 -20.55 -7.69 11.90
N PRO A 190 -20.66 -6.38 11.60
CA PRO A 190 -21.90 -5.66 11.78
C PRO A 190 -22.91 -6.11 10.73
N LYS A 191 -24.20 -6.04 11.06
CA LYS A 191 -25.26 -6.16 10.06
C LYS A 191 -25.29 -4.86 9.25
N ILE A 192 -24.67 -4.88 8.07
CA ILE A 192 -24.64 -3.73 7.15
C ILE A 192 -25.28 -4.16 5.83
N THR A 193 -26.15 -3.30 5.31
CA THR A 193 -26.61 -3.36 3.92
C THR A 193 -25.77 -2.39 3.12
N VAL A 194 -24.97 -2.89 2.17
CA VAL A 194 -24.28 -2.06 1.18
C VAL A 194 -25.02 -2.19 -0.14
N THR A 195 -25.43 -1.05 -0.71
CA THR A 195 -25.97 -1.01 -2.07
C THR A 195 -24.83 -0.61 -3.01
N ASN A 196 -24.42 -1.54 -3.87
CA ASN A 196 -23.52 -1.25 -5.00
C ASN A 196 -24.35 -1.30 -6.28
N TRP A 197 -24.32 -0.22 -7.07
CA TRP A 197 -24.94 -0.17 -8.40
C TRP A 197 -23.83 -0.27 -9.46
N TRP A 198 -23.91 -1.29 -10.29
CA TRP A 198 -23.01 -1.51 -11.43
C TRP A 198 -23.85 -1.59 -12.71
N ILE A 199 -23.52 -0.78 -13.72
CA ILE A 199 -24.08 -0.91 -15.06
C ILE A 199 -23.04 -1.63 -15.92
N ASN A 200 -23.35 -2.87 -16.31
CA ASN A 200 -22.52 -3.62 -17.23
C ASN A 200 -22.95 -3.35 -18.66
N ALA A 201 -21.97 -3.11 -19.51
CA ALA A 201 -22.09 -2.44 -20.77
C ALA A 201 -21.49 -3.32 -21.89
N THR A 202 -22.26 -4.27 -22.44
CA THR A 202 -21.77 -5.15 -23.53
C THR A 202 -22.71 -5.24 -24.74
N ASN A 203 -22.17 -4.84 -25.90
CA ASN A 203 -22.77 -4.59 -27.22
C ASN A 203 -23.85 -5.58 -27.72
N ALA A 204 -24.94 -5.02 -28.27
CA ALA A 204 -25.72 -5.59 -29.39
C ALA A 204 -25.36 -4.80 -30.69
N ALA A 205 -25.49 -5.41 -31.87
CA ALA A 205 -24.91 -4.98 -33.16
C ALA A 205 -25.30 -3.56 -33.68
N GLU A 206 -24.40 -2.95 -34.48
CA GLU A 206 -24.31 -1.51 -34.87
C GLU A 206 -25.12 -1.07 -36.12
N PRO A 207 -25.79 0.13 -36.14
CA PRO A 207 -26.35 0.78 -37.34
C PRO A 207 -25.52 1.97 -37.91
N ASP A 208 -25.63 2.23 -39.23
CA ASP A 208 -24.77 3.13 -40.04
C ASP A 208 -25.28 4.59 -40.18
N THR A 209 -24.50 5.59 -39.70
CA THR A 209 -24.76 7.06 -39.77
C THR A 209 -23.45 7.88 -39.64
N SER A 210 -23.48 9.21 -39.78
CA SER A 210 -22.31 10.14 -39.75
C SER A 210 -21.85 10.67 -38.38
N VAL A 211 -22.50 10.31 -37.27
CA VAL A 211 -22.03 10.59 -35.89
C VAL A 211 -20.95 9.56 -35.52
N LEU A 212 -19.88 9.92 -34.78
CA LEU A 212 -18.83 8.96 -34.38
C LEU A 212 -19.51 7.74 -33.74
N PRO A 213 -19.37 6.53 -34.33
CA PRO A 213 -20.03 5.32 -33.84
C PRO A 213 -19.81 5.03 -32.33
N ALA A 214 -18.74 5.58 -31.74
CA ALA A 214 -18.41 5.52 -30.32
C ALA A 214 -19.56 5.90 -29.37
N TRP A 215 -20.47 6.80 -29.76
CA TRP A 215 -21.56 7.23 -28.86
C TRP A 215 -22.68 6.21 -28.73
N ARG A 216 -22.91 5.34 -29.72
CA ARG A 216 -24.02 4.36 -29.70
C ARG A 216 -23.68 3.08 -28.91
N LYS A 217 -22.41 2.87 -28.55
CA LYS A 217 -21.92 1.85 -27.59
C LYS A 217 -21.82 2.34 -26.14
N SER A 218 -22.25 3.57 -25.84
CA SER A 218 -22.01 4.18 -24.54
C SER A 218 -23.19 3.89 -23.58
N TYR A 219 -22.93 3.32 -22.41
CA TYR A 219 -23.96 2.93 -21.42
C TYR A 219 -24.24 4.01 -20.35
N VAL A 220 -24.04 5.30 -20.67
CA VAL A 220 -23.56 6.42 -19.80
C VAL A 220 -22.02 6.38 -19.78
N HIS A 221 -21.24 7.37 -20.24
CA HIS A 221 -21.24 8.84 -20.23
C HIS A 221 -20.75 9.49 -18.92
N LEU A 222 -19.42 9.62 -18.88
CA LEU A 222 -18.54 10.51 -18.10
C LEU A 222 -18.65 10.53 -16.57
N ILE A 223 -17.51 10.25 -15.93
CA ILE A 223 -17.15 10.76 -14.60
C ILE A 223 -15.70 11.23 -14.64
N GLY A 224 -15.46 12.45 -14.16
CA GLY A 224 -14.12 13.03 -14.05
C GLY A 224 -13.44 12.64 -12.74
N THR A 225 -12.22 12.13 -12.84
CA THR A 225 -11.22 12.18 -11.78
C THR A 225 -9.95 12.82 -12.35
N GLY A 226 -9.42 13.75 -11.57
CA GLY A 226 -8.42 14.71 -12.01
C GLY A 226 -8.65 16.01 -11.27
N ALA A 227 -8.27 16.07 -10.00
CA ALA A 227 -7.74 17.32 -9.51
C ALA A 227 -6.43 17.54 -10.27
N GLY A 228 -6.51 18.11 -11.47
CA GLY A 228 -5.33 18.67 -12.11
C GLY A 228 -4.70 19.69 -11.15
N ALA A 229 -3.43 20.02 -11.36
CA ALA A 229 -2.71 21.00 -10.52
C ALA A 229 -3.58 22.24 -10.19
N PHE A 230 -4.34 22.74 -11.17
CA PHE A 230 -5.31 23.83 -11.02
C PHE A 230 -6.33 23.68 -9.86
N MET A 231 -6.92 22.50 -9.65
CA MET A 231 -7.88 22.27 -8.58
C MET A 231 -7.18 22.04 -7.24
N ALA A 232 -6.02 21.38 -7.23
CA ALA A 232 -5.20 21.24 -6.03
C ALA A 232 -4.71 22.60 -5.51
N ASP A 233 -4.27 23.50 -6.41
CA ASP A 233 -3.82 24.85 -6.07
C ASP A 233 -4.99 25.74 -5.58
N SER A 234 -6.17 25.59 -6.19
CA SER A 234 -7.39 26.27 -5.74
C SER A 234 -7.82 25.81 -4.34
N LEU A 235 -7.78 24.50 -4.07
CA LEU A 235 -8.08 23.95 -2.74
C LEU A 235 -7.02 24.34 -1.70
N ARG A 236 -5.74 24.42 -2.11
CA ARG A 236 -4.65 24.90 -1.23
C ARG A 236 -4.86 26.36 -0.83
N THR A 237 -5.44 27.19 -1.69
CA THR A 237 -5.82 28.57 -1.33
C THR A 237 -6.87 28.60 -0.21
N LEU A 238 -7.78 27.63 -0.19
CA LEU A 238 -8.86 27.54 0.81
C LEU A 238 -8.42 26.85 2.11
N ALA A 239 -7.45 25.94 2.02
CA ALA A 239 -6.98 25.14 3.16
C ALA A 239 -5.46 24.89 3.06
N PRO A 240 -4.62 25.93 3.26
CA PRO A 240 -3.19 25.88 2.97
C PRO A 240 -2.40 24.89 3.84
N ASP A 241 -2.93 24.58 5.02
CA ASP A 241 -2.29 23.67 5.98
C ASP A 241 -2.77 22.22 5.87
N THR A 242 -3.48 21.87 4.78
CA THR A 242 -4.00 20.52 4.55
C THR A 242 -3.17 19.75 3.53
N GLY A 243 -3.32 18.43 3.54
CA GLY A 243 -2.51 17.52 2.74
C GLY A 243 -3.31 16.73 1.70
N ALA A 244 -2.60 15.79 1.07
CA ALA A 244 -3.17 14.88 0.09
C ALA A 244 -2.80 13.43 0.42
N TYR A 245 -3.73 12.52 0.17
CA TYR A 245 -3.51 11.09 0.35
C TYR A 245 -2.61 10.55 -0.78
N VAL A 246 -1.38 10.17 -0.44
CA VAL A 246 -0.32 9.85 -1.42
C VAL A 246 -0.69 8.78 -2.45
N ASN A 247 -1.57 7.82 -2.11
CA ASN A 247 -1.96 6.76 -3.04
C ASN A 247 -2.90 7.24 -4.16
N GLU A 248 -3.62 8.33 -3.96
CA GLU A 248 -4.60 8.88 -4.92
C GLU A 248 -4.27 10.34 -5.29
N ALA A 249 -3.04 10.76 -5.01
CA ALA A 249 -2.56 12.12 -5.26
C ALA A 249 -1.99 12.31 -6.68
N HIS A 250 -1.81 13.58 -7.05
CA HIS A 250 -1.15 13.93 -8.29
C HIS A 250 0.35 13.56 -8.23
N PHE A 251 0.81 12.70 -9.14
CA PHE A 251 2.18 12.18 -9.14
C PHE A 251 3.27 13.24 -9.36
N LYS A 252 2.95 14.39 -9.98
CA LYS A 252 3.87 15.54 -10.11
C LYS A 252 3.61 16.65 -9.10
N ASN A 253 3.10 16.34 -7.91
CA ASN A 253 2.89 17.37 -6.89
C ASN A 253 4.23 18.01 -6.50
N PRO A 254 4.45 19.33 -6.72
CA PRO A 254 5.72 19.96 -6.38
C PRO A 254 5.96 20.03 -4.85
N ASN A 255 4.89 20.03 -4.05
CA ASN A 255 4.93 20.13 -2.58
C ASN A 255 4.76 18.77 -1.89
N TRP A 256 5.05 17.68 -2.59
CA TRP A 256 4.77 16.30 -2.16
C TRP A 256 5.30 15.96 -0.75
N LYS A 257 6.45 16.49 -0.33
CA LYS A 257 6.98 16.29 1.03
C LYS A 257 6.02 16.81 2.10
N THR A 258 5.61 18.06 1.94
CA THR A 258 4.71 18.74 2.88
C THR A 258 3.30 18.18 2.80
N ASP A 259 2.77 18.01 1.59
CA ASP A 259 1.38 17.60 1.40
C ASP A 259 1.11 16.16 1.82
N PHE A 260 2.08 15.26 1.69
CA PHE A 260 1.88 13.84 2.00
C PHE A 260 2.29 13.49 3.43
N TRP A 261 3.32 14.14 3.99
CA TRP A 261 3.83 13.80 5.34
C TRP A 261 4.03 15.00 6.26
N GLY A 262 4.20 16.21 5.72
CA GLY A 262 4.31 17.43 6.51
C GLY A 262 5.43 17.37 7.54
N THR A 263 5.12 17.68 8.79
CA THR A 263 6.05 17.64 9.92
C THR A 263 6.62 16.23 10.20
N ASN A 264 6.04 15.17 9.64
CA ASN A 264 6.54 13.81 9.81
C ASN A 264 7.67 13.46 8.83
N TYR A 265 7.90 14.28 7.78
CA TYR A 265 8.82 13.94 6.69
C TYR A 265 10.25 13.69 7.19
N GLU A 266 10.80 14.60 8.00
CA GLU A 266 12.18 14.48 8.49
C GLU A 266 12.42 13.20 9.29
N ARG A 267 11.49 12.88 10.21
CA ARG A 267 11.57 11.63 10.97
C ARG A 267 11.48 10.40 10.07
N LEU A 268 10.63 10.42 9.04
CA LEU A 268 10.55 9.34 8.06
C LEU A 268 11.86 9.21 7.26
N SER A 269 12.48 10.33 6.88
CA SER A 269 13.77 10.38 6.19
C SER A 269 14.90 9.79 7.03
N GLU A 270 14.96 10.15 8.31
CA GLU A 270 15.93 9.61 9.27
C GLU A 270 15.79 8.09 9.40
N ILE A 271 14.56 7.59 9.61
CA ILE A 271 14.29 6.15 9.72
C ILE A 271 14.65 5.43 8.41
N LYS A 272 14.27 5.99 7.25
CA LYS A 272 14.64 5.40 5.95
C LYS A 272 16.15 5.28 5.80
N SER A 273 16.89 6.32 6.19
CA SER A 273 18.36 6.33 6.10
C SER A 273 19.01 5.26 6.98
N GLN A 274 18.35 4.84 8.07
CA GLN A 274 18.83 3.74 8.92
C GLN A 274 18.57 2.36 8.29
N TYR A 275 17.38 2.14 7.76
CA TYR A 275 16.97 0.82 7.23
C TYR A 275 17.35 0.58 5.77
N ASP A 276 17.62 1.65 5.02
CA ASP A 276 17.95 1.62 3.60
C ASP A 276 18.98 2.72 3.24
N PRO A 277 20.20 2.68 3.83
CA PRO A 277 21.23 3.71 3.63
C PRO A 277 21.73 3.80 2.19
N ASN A 278 21.58 2.73 1.42
CA ASN A 278 21.97 2.67 0.02
C ASN A 278 20.84 3.10 -0.94
N GLY A 279 19.61 3.18 -0.43
CA GLY A 279 18.40 3.49 -1.18
C GLY A 279 18.04 2.45 -2.23
N LEU A 280 18.07 1.18 -1.83
CA LEU A 280 17.56 0.05 -2.61
C LEU A 280 16.07 0.19 -2.88
N PHE A 281 15.31 0.69 -1.90
CA PHE A 281 13.86 0.89 -2.00
C PHE A 281 13.56 2.32 -2.41
N TRP A 282 13.52 2.56 -3.71
CA TRP A 282 13.18 3.87 -4.27
C TRP A 282 11.80 3.86 -4.93
N ALA A 283 10.94 4.77 -4.49
CA ALA A 283 9.63 5.04 -5.05
C ALA A 283 9.44 6.56 -5.18
N THR A 284 8.80 7.02 -6.25
CA THR A 284 8.56 8.45 -6.47
C THR A 284 7.09 8.73 -6.81
N PRO A 285 6.44 9.70 -6.15
CA PRO A 285 6.88 10.39 -4.94
C PRO A 285 6.99 9.42 -3.74
N GLY A 286 7.99 9.61 -2.90
CA GLY A 286 8.32 8.74 -1.76
C GLY A 286 9.41 9.33 -0.88
N ILE A 287 9.58 8.82 0.33
CA ILE A 287 10.59 9.34 1.27
C ILE A 287 11.98 9.26 0.64
N ASN A 288 12.73 10.36 0.66
CA ASN A 288 14.04 10.55 0.02
C ASN A 288 14.05 10.35 -1.51
N ALA A 289 12.90 10.45 -2.19
CA ALA A 289 12.83 10.27 -3.64
C ALA A 289 13.66 11.30 -4.42
N ASP A 290 13.82 12.51 -3.89
CA ASP A 290 14.58 13.65 -4.43
C ASP A 290 16.10 13.49 -4.34
N HIS A 291 16.58 12.45 -3.66
CA HIS A 291 18.00 12.08 -3.70
C HIS A 291 18.35 11.31 -4.99
N TYR A 292 17.39 11.17 -5.91
CA TYR A 292 17.52 10.41 -7.14
C TYR A 292 16.79 11.05 -8.31
N GLU A 293 17.32 10.84 -9.52
CA GLU A 293 16.69 11.24 -10.76
C GLU A 293 16.71 10.11 -11.78
N VAL A 294 15.73 10.11 -12.69
CA VAL A 294 15.71 9.16 -13.82
C VAL A 294 16.48 9.77 -14.99
N GLN A 295 17.64 9.20 -15.29
CA GLN A 295 18.49 9.57 -16.42
C GLN A 295 18.57 8.40 -17.39
N ASN A 296 18.12 8.59 -18.64
CA ASN A 296 18.12 7.56 -19.69
C ASN A 296 17.46 6.23 -19.23
N GLY A 297 16.36 6.32 -18.48
CA GLY A 297 15.61 5.16 -17.96
C GLY A 297 16.20 4.53 -16.69
N ARG A 298 17.36 4.99 -16.21
CA ARG A 298 18.00 4.50 -14.98
C ARG A 298 17.82 5.50 -13.83
N VAL A 299 17.69 4.98 -12.62
CA VAL A 299 17.61 5.80 -11.40
C VAL A 299 19.02 6.05 -10.91
N CYS A 300 19.44 7.31 -10.85
CA CYS A 300 20.78 7.74 -10.46
C CYS A 300 20.70 8.58 -9.20
N LYS A 301 21.62 8.37 -8.24
CA LYS A 301 21.76 9.25 -7.07
C LYS A 301 22.18 10.64 -7.51
N VAL A 302 21.54 11.66 -6.93
CA VAL A 302 21.89 13.07 -7.11
C VAL A 302 21.95 13.76 -5.75
N THR A 303 22.62 14.91 -5.70
CA THR A 303 22.51 15.79 -4.53
C THR A 303 21.20 16.58 -4.68
N PRO A 304 20.29 16.55 -3.69
CA PRO A 304 19.05 17.32 -3.77
C PRO A 304 19.36 18.80 -3.97
N VAL A 305 18.67 19.44 -4.92
CA VAL A 305 18.70 20.89 -5.07
C VAL A 305 17.76 21.47 -4.01
N ASP A 306 18.28 22.32 -3.14
CA ASP A 306 17.49 22.95 -2.09
C ASP A 306 16.42 23.87 -2.71
N SER A 307 15.17 23.43 -2.63
CA SER A 307 14.01 24.14 -3.22
C SER A 307 13.66 25.43 -2.47
N SER A 308 14.40 25.79 -1.42
CA SER A 308 14.31 27.09 -0.74
C SER A 308 15.06 28.23 -1.45
N MET A 309 15.79 27.93 -2.53
CA MET A 309 16.54 28.91 -3.32
C MET A 309 15.96 29.19 -4.73
N ALA A 310 14.71 28.77 -5.01
CA ALA A 310 14.03 29.01 -6.30
C ALA A 310 12.73 29.81 -6.12
#